data_AF-A0A520FTM3-F1
#
_entry.id   AF-A0A520FTM3-F1
#
_cell.length_a   1.000
_cell.length_b   1.000
_cell.length_c   1.000
_cell.angle_alpha   90.00
_cell.angle_beta   90.00
_cell.angle_gamma   90.00
#
_symmetry.space_group_name_H-M   'P 1'
#
loop_
_entity.id
_entity.type
_entity.pdbx_description
1 polymer ?
#
loop_
_entity_poly.entity_id
_entity_poly.type
_entity_poly.pdbx_seq_one_letter_code
_entity_poly.pdbx_strand_id
1 'polypeptide(L)' 'MRVTKNRMCRHPRATREAEEILRLAVAWAPYDGVPEDEVFCRFGIDRKKFCGLVWKTVRKYGCDSGTAALLGRVYPRTTP' A
#
# COMPACT_ATOMS: atom_id res chain seq x y z
N MET A 1 10.94 -15.21 11.13
CA MET A 1 10.05 -14.04 10.90
C MET A 1 10.91 -12.83 10.55
N ARG A 2 10.97 -12.40 9.28
CA ARG A 2 11.73 -11.20 8.89
C ARG A 2 10.78 -10.01 8.87
N VAL A 3 10.72 -9.28 9.98
CA VAL A 3 10.21 -7.90 9.99
C VAL A 3 11.29 -7.04 9.34
N THR A 4 11.29 -6.96 8.01
CA THR A 4 12.06 -5.94 7.31
C THR A 4 11.50 -4.59 7.73
N LYS A 5 12.30 -3.86 8.51
CA LYS A 5 12.09 -2.47 8.92
C LYS A 5 11.94 -1.62 7.66
N ASN A 6 10.73 -1.59 7.13
CA ASN A 6 10.44 -0.97 5.84
C ASN A 6 10.51 0.54 6.04
N ARG A 7 11.55 1.19 5.50
CA ARG A 7 11.60 2.65 5.37
C ARG A 7 10.61 3.05 4.28
N MET A 8 9.33 2.86 4.58
CA MET A 8 8.22 3.24 3.73
C MET A 8 8.32 4.74 3.56
N CYS A 9 8.67 5.17 2.35
CA CYS A 9 8.36 6.48 1.82
C CYS A 9 8.23 7.57 2.91
N ARG A 10 9.30 7.86 3.68
CA ARG A 10 9.28 8.93 4.70
C ARG A 10 9.39 10.27 3.97
N HIS A 11 8.38 10.59 3.18
CA HIS A 11 8.30 11.85 2.48
C HIS A 11 7.57 12.83 3.41
N PRO A 12 8.17 13.96 3.78
CA PRO A 12 7.56 14.92 4.73
C PRO A 12 6.26 15.57 4.21
N ARG A 13 5.86 15.29 2.96
CA ARG A 13 4.61 15.73 2.31
C ARG A 13 3.58 14.61 2.12
N ALA A 14 3.87 13.39 2.62
CA ALA A 14 2.89 12.32 2.62
C ALA A 14 1.75 12.70 3.56
N THR A 15 0.50 12.60 3.08
CA THR A 15 -0.65 12.74 3.97
C THR A 15 -0.67 11.53 4.91
N ARG A 16 -1.22 11.72 6.12
CA ARG A 16 -1.33 10.64 7.11
C ARG A 16 -2.05 9.42 6.53
N GLU A 17 -3.07 9.68 5.72
CA GLU A 17 -3.82 8.68 4.97
C GLU A 17 -2.95 7.89 3.99
N ALA A 18 -2.04 8.55 3.26
CA ALA A 18 -1.13 7.91 2.32
C ALA A 18 -0.07 7.03 3.02
N GLU A 19 0.43 7.46 4.18
CA GLU A 19 1.26 6.62 5.03
C GLU A 19 0.49 5.40 5.55
N GLU A 20 -0.75 5.58 5.99
CA GLU A 20 -1.59 4.48 6.48
C GLU A 20 -1.89 3.46 5.37
N ILE A 21 -2.18 3.92 4.15
CA ILE A 21 -2.38 3.06 2.97
C ILE A 21 -1.14 2.19 2.73
N LEU A 22 0.05 2.77 2.69
CA LEU A 22 1.29 2.01 2.48
C LEU A 22 1.59 1.04 3.62
N ARG A 23 1.40 1.48 4.88
CA ARG A 23 1.60 0.64 6.06
C ARG A 23 0.70 -0.57 6.03
N LEU A 24 -0.59 -0.38 5.76
CA LEU A 24 -1.57 -1.45 5.67
C LEU A 24 -1.20 -2.41 4.53
N ALA A 25 -0.89 -1.88 3.35
CA ALA A 25 -0.59 -2.69 2.17
C ALA A 25 0.62 -3.62 2.38
N VAL A 26 1.66 -3.17 3.08
CA VAL A 26 2.82 -4.05 3.36
C VAL A 26 2.59 -4.95 4.56
N ALA A 27 1.83 -4.53 5.57
CA ALA A 27 1.45 -5.39 6.68
C ALA A 27 0.67 -6.63 6.18
N TRP A 28 -0.13 -6.41 5.14
CA TRP A 28 -0.96 -7.44 4.51
C TRP A 28 -0.33 -8.12 3.28
N ALA A 29 0.78 -7.61 2.75
CA ALA A 29 1.52 -8.25 1.67
C ALA A 29 1.86 -9.75 1.90
N PRO A 30 2.25 -10.21 3.10
CA PRO A 30 2.48 -11.65 3.33
C PRO A 30 1.19 -12.50 3.39
N TYR A 31 0.02 -11.88 3.47
CA TYR A 31 -1.29 -12.54 3.58
C TYR A 31 -2.12 -12.47 2.28
N ASP A 32 -1.46 -12.25 1.13
CA ASP A 32 -2.12 -12.06 -0.17
C ASP A 32 -2.90 -10.74 -0.30
N GLY A 33 -2.63 -9.77 0.58
CA GLY A 33 -3.13 -8.41 0.49
C GLY A 33 -4.28 -8.13 1.45
N VAL A 34 -4.81 -6.91 1.40
CA VAL A 34 -5.82 -6.45 2.36
C VAL A 34 -7.18 -6.99 1.90
N PRO A 35 -7.95 -7.65 2.77
CA PRO A 35 -9.31 -8.06 2.46
C PRO A 35 -10.21 -6.84 2.23
N GLU A 36 -11.21 -6.96 1.36
CA GLU A 36 -12.09 -5.85 0.99
C GLU A 36 -12.82 -5.26 2.21
N ASP A 37 -13.27 -6.12 3.13
CA ASP A 37 -13.90 -5.72 4.39
C ASP A 37 -13.01 -4.79 5.22
N GLU A 38 -11.71 -5.08 5.33
CA GLU A 38 -10.80 -4.24 6.13
C GLU A 38 -10.48 -2.91 5.44
N VAL A 39 -10.36 -2.91 4.10
CA VAL A 39 -10.26 -1.66 3.35
C VAL A 39 -11.52 -0.82 3.57
N PHE A 40 -12.70 -1.43 3.50
CA PHE A 40 -13.96 -0.73 3.64
C PHE A 40 -14.18 -0.22 5.07
N CYS A 41 -13.95 -1.03 6.10
CA CYS A 41 -14.07 -0.61 7.49
C CYS A 41 -13.11 0.53 7.86
N ARG A 42 -11.91 0.56 7.28
CA ARG A 42 -10.86 1.51 7.67
C ARG A 42 -10.83 2.78 6.82
N PHE A 43 -11.14 2.66 5.53
CA PHE A 43 -11.05 3.76 4.56
C PHE A 43 -12.39 4.07 3.88
N GLY A 44 -13.40 3.21 4.01
CA GLY A 44 -14.70 3.39 3.33
C GLY A 44 -14.63 3.23 1.81
N ILE A 45 -13.58 2.56 1.29
CA ILE A 45 -13.37 2.38 -0.15
C ILE A 45 -13.26 0.90 -0.52
N ASP A 46 -13.49 0.64 -1.80
CA ASP A 46 -13.31 -0.68 -2.41
C ASP A 46 -11.82 -1.05 -2.56
N ARG A 47 -11.53 -2.36 -2.51
CA ARG A 47 -10.17 -2.90 -2.69
C ARG A 47 -9.51 -2.42 -3.99
N LYS A 48 -10.26 -2.24 -5.09
CA LYS A 48 -9.75 -1.73 -6.37
C LYS A 48 -9.29 -0.27 -6.25
N LYS A 49 -10.08 0.57 -5.57
CA LYS A 49 -9.69 1.97 -5.29
C LYS A 49 -8.45 2.01 -4.40
N PHE A 50 -8.37 1.12 -3.42
CA PHE A 50 -7.19 0.98 -2.55
C PHE A 50 -5.93 0.62 -3.35
N CYS A 51 -5.97 -0.36 -4.25
CA CYS A 51 -4.85 -0.67 -5.15
C CYS A 51 -4.41 0.58 -5.94
N GLY A 52 -5.36 1.32 -6.50
CA GLY A 52 -5.08 2.57 -7.19
C GLY A 52 -4.36 3.60 -6.31
N LEU A 53 -4.79 3.75 -5.05
CA LEU A 53 -4.18 4.66 -4.08
C LEU A 53 -2.78 4.22 -3.66
N VAL A 54 -2.55 2.92 -3.46
CA VAL A 54 -1.21 2.37 -3.19
C VAL A 54 -0.26 2.76 -4.32
N TRP A 55 -0.63 2.49 -5.58
CA TRP A 55 0.22 2.81 -6.72
C TRP A 55 0.38 4.31 -6.98
N LYS A 56 -0.67 5.10 -6.73
CA LYS A 56 -0.62 6.57 -6.80
C LYS A 56 0.35 7.12 -5.75
N THR A 57 0.34 6.56 -4.54
CA THR A 57 1.22 6.94 -3.44
C THR A 57 2.67 6.55 -3.72
N VAL A 58 2.91 5.33 -4.20
CA VAL A 58 4.23 4.86 -4.63
C VAL A 58 4.81 5.77 -5.73
N ARG A 59 4.00 6.15 -6.72
CA ARG A 59 4.42 7.10 -7.78
C ARG A 59 4.64 8.52 -7.27
N LYS A 60 3.78 9.01 -6.37
CA LYS A 60 3.80 10.40 -5.90
C LYS A 60 4.94 10.69 -4.93
N TYR A 61 5.26 9.75 -4.05
CA TYR A 61 6.23 9.97 -2.97
C TYR A 61 7.56 9.27 -3.17
N GLY A 62 7.64 8.36 -4.15
CA GLY A 62 8.82 7.55 -4.45
C GLY A 62 9.04 6.50 -3.36
N CYS A 63 8.67 5.24 -3.64
CA CYS A 63 8.97 4.14 -2.73
C CYS A 63 10.14 3.29 -3.20
N ASP A 64 10.80 2.66 -2.23
CA ASP A 64 11.89 1.74 -2.46
C ASP A 64 11.46 0.61 -3.42
N SER A 65 12.36 0.25 -4.34
CA SER A 65 12.10 -0.75 -5.37
C SER A 65 11.70 -2.11 -4.79
N GLY A 66 12.21 -2.47 -3.60
CA GLY A 66 11.83 -3.69 -2.90
C GLY A 66 10.40 -3.66 -2.38
N THR A 67 9.94 -2.52 -1.86
CA THR A 67 8.54 -2.36 -1.42
C THR A 67 7.60 -2.36 -2.62
N ALA A 68 7.95 -1.64 -3.69
CA ALA A 68 7.12 -1.59 -4.89
C ALA A 68 6.99 -2.98 -5.57
N ALA A 69 8.08 -3.77 -5.59
CA ALA A 69 8.05 -5.13 -6.11
C ALA A 69 7.20 -6.08 -5.25
N LEU A 70 7.31 -5.98 -3.93
CA LEU A 70 6.47 -6.75 -2.99
C LEU A 70 4.99 -6.44 -3.20
N LEU A 71 4.64 -5.15 -3.26
CA LEU A 71 3.27 -4.70 -3.49
C LEU A 71 2.76 -5.14 -4.85
N GLY A 72 3.59 -5.14 -5.89
CA GLY A 72 3.18 -5.58 -7.22
C GLY A 72 2.93 -7.07 -7.39
N ARG A 73 3.39 -7.91 -6.45
CA ARG A 73 3.01 -9.32 -6.40
C ARG A 73 1.60 -9.55 -5.88
N VAL A 74 1.10 -8.63 -5.06
CA VAL A 74 -0.11 -8.82 -4.25
C VAL A 74 -1.26 -7.93 -4.72
N TYR A 75 -0.93 -6.68 -5.07
CA TYR A 75 -1.87 -5.70 -5.56
C TYR A 75 -1.67 -5.51 -7.06
N PRO A 76 -2.57 -6.04 -7.89
CA PRO A 76 -2.50 -5.80 -9.32
C PRO A 76 -2.50 -4.31 -9.58
N ARG A 77 -1.69 -3.89 -10.56
CA ARG A 77 -1.76 -2.56 -11.14
C ARG A 77 -3.02 -2.47 -12.00
N THR A 78 -4.18 -2.60 -11.38
CA THR A 78 -5.45 -2.29 -12.03
C THR A 78 -5.47 -0.79 -12.26
N THR A 79 -4.94 -0.40 -13.42
CA THR A 79 -5.47 0.75 -14.15
C THR A 79 -6.96 0.52 -14.37
N PRO A 80 -7.79 1.57 -14.22
CA PRO A 80 -9.23 1.48 -14.50
C PRO A 80 -9.49 0.92 -15.90
#